data_AF-A0A7V6G764-F1
#
_entry.id   AF-A0A7V6G764-F1
#
_cell.length_a   1.000
_cell.length_b   1.000
_cell.length_c   1.000
_cell.angle_alpha   90.00
_cell.angle_beta   90.00
_cell.angle_gamma   90.00
#
_symmetry.space_group_name_H-M   'P 1'
#
loop_
_entity.id
_entity.type
_entity.pdbx_description
1 polymer ?
#
loop_
_entity_poly.entity_id
_entity_poly.type
_entity_poly.pdbx_seq_one_letter_code
_entity_poly.pdbx_strand_id
1 'polypeptide(L)' 'MDNIIYSISEEDIQNEAQCRFGRNLTFDEMQIVKKGLDAGLNSTLPIVMNTIFNEMLQ' A
#
# COMPACT_ATOMS: atom_id res chain seq x y z
N MET A 1 11.77 -16.06 12.04
CA MET A 1 10.80 -14.95 12.09
C MET A 1 10.96 -14.20 10.80
N ASP A 2 9.88 -13.98 10.07
CA ASP A 2 9.93 -13.17 8.86
C ASP A 2 10.00 -11.70 9.25
N ASN A 3 10.93 -10.96 8.65
CA ASN A 3 11.03 -9.52 8.84
C ASN A 3 10.07 -8.82 7.87
N ILE A 4 9.21 -7.95 8.40
CA ILE A 4 8.32 -7.13 7.58
C ILE A 4 9.18 -6.10 6.83
N ILE A 5 9.19 -6.18 5.50
CA ILE A 5 9.91 -5.24 4.63
C ILE A 5 9.07 -3.98 4.35
N TYR A 6 7.74 -4.16 4.20
CA TYR A 6 6.81 -3.06 3.96
C TYR A 6 5.46 -3.35 4.62
N SER A 7 4.87 -2.33 5.23
CA SER A 7 3.53 -2.37 5.82
C SER A 7 2.86 -1.01 5.71
N ILE A 8 1.54 -1.01 5.53
CA ILE A 8 0.70 0.18 5.62
C ILE A 8 -0.24 -0.03 6.81
N SER A 9 -0.24 0.89 7.78
CA SER A 9 -1.15 0.81 8.91
C SER A 9 -2.50 1.46 8.59
N GLU A 10 -3.54 1.07 9.34
CA GLU A 10 -4.83 1.75 9.24
C GLU A 10 -4.74 3.21 9.67
N GLU A 11 -3.88 3.52 10.65
CA GLU A 11 -3.63 4.89 11.11
C GLU A 11 -3.05 5.76 9.98
N ASP A 12 -2.10 5.25 9.21
CA ASP A 12 -1.54 5.99 8.06
C ASP A 12 -2.62 6.32 7.02
N ILE A 13 -3.52 5.36 6.75
CA ILE A 13 -4.63 5.56 5.82
C ILE A 13 -5.61 6.60 6.36
N GLN A 14 -5.93 6.56 7.65
CA GLN A 14 -6.85 7.52 8.28
C GLN A 14 -6.23 8.93 8.34
N ASN A 15 -4.93 9.05 8.60
CA ASN A 15 -4.20 10.32 8.54
C ASN A 15 -4.23 10.91 7.13
N GLU A 16 -4.01 10.09 6.10
CA GLU A 16 -4.12 10.54 4.71
C GLU A 16 -5.56 10.98 4.37
N ALA A 17 -6.56 10.27 4.86
CA ALA A 17 -7.96 10.64 4.68
C ALA A 17 -8.32 11.96 5.37
N GLN A 18 -7.81 12.21 6.57
CA GLN A 18 -7.95 13.50 7.25
C GLN A 18 -7.31 14.63 6.44
N CYS A 19 -6.11 14.42 5.89
CA CYS A 19 -5.44 15.42 5.03
C CYS A 19 -6.22 15.72 3.74
N ARG A 20 -6.83 14.71 3.10
CA ARG A 20 -7.51 14.87 1.81
C ARG A 20 -8.97 15.29 1.91
N PHE A 21 -9.68 14.75 2.90
CA PHE A 21 -11.13 14.86 3.01
C PHE A 21 -11.58 15.60 4.28
N GLY A 22 -10.67 15.90 5.21
CA GLY A 22 -11.00 16.53 6.49
C GLY A 22 -11.80 15.63 7.44
N ARG A 23 -11.79 14.31 7.21
CA ARG A 23 -12.47 13.32 8.06
C ARG A 23 -11.85 11.93 7.93
N ASN A 24 -12.17 11.07 8.90
CA ASN A 24 -11.84 9.65 8.82
C ASN A 24 -12.73 8.96 7.77
N LEU A 25 -12.19 7.88 7.20
CA LEU A 25 -12.93 6.94 6.38
C LEU A 25 -13.87 6.11 7.24
N THR A 26 -15.04 5.84 6.70
CA THR A 26 -15.95 4.82 7.20
C THR A 26 -15.38 3.41 6.96
N PHE A 27 -15.99 2.40 7.58
CA PHE A 27 -15.61 1.01 7.36
C PHE A 27 -15.67 0.61 5.88
N ASP A 28 -16.76 0.96 5.18
CA ASP A 28 -16.94 0.60 3.77
C ASP A 28 -15.90 1.30 2.87
N GLU A 29 -15.58 2.56 3.14
CA GLU A 29 -14.52 3.28 2.45
C GLU A 29 -13.14 2.67 2.71
N MET A 30 -12.89 2.19 3.94
CA MET A 30 -11.66 1.47 4.27
C MET A 30 -11.56 0.14 3.49
N GLN A 31 -12.68 -0.57 3.27
CA GLN A 31 -12.69 -1.76 2.41
C GLN A 31 -12.34 -1.43 0.96
N ILE A 32 -12.79 -0.28 0.45
CA ILE A 32 -12.44 0.19 -0.90
C ILE A 32 -10.93 0.48 -0.98
N VAL A 33 -10.37 1.16 0.02
CA VAL A 33 -8.91 1.43 0.07
C VAL A 33 -8.14 0.12 0.09
N LYS A 34 -8.51 -0.82 0.96
CA LYS A 34 -7.85 -2.12 1.05
C LYS A 34 -7.86 -2.86 -0.29
N LYS A 35 -9.02 -2.93 -0.95
CA LYS A 35 -9.14 -3.57 -2.27
C LYS A 35 -8.25 -2.89 -3.32
N GLY A 36 -8.16 -1.56 -3.28
CA GLY A 36 -7.28 -0.79 -4.17
C GLY A 36 -5.79 -1.05 -3.92
N LEU A 37 -5.38 -1.08 -2.66
CA LEU A 37 -4.01 -1.40 -2.25
C LEU A 37 -3.64 -2.83 -2.66
N ASP A 38 -4.51 -3.80 -2.40
CA ASP A 38 -4.29 -5.21 -2.77
C ASP A 38 -4.11 -5.35 -4.29
N ALA A 39 -4.94 -4.67 -5.10
CA ALA A 39 -4.81 -4.69 -6.54
C ALA A 39 -3.47 -4.08 -7.00
N GLY A 40 -3.11 -2.90 -6.47
CA GLY A 40 -1.87 -2.20 -6.84
C GLY A 40 -0.61 -2.96 -6.42
N LEU A 41 -0.60 -3.57 -5.23
CA LEU A 41 0.51 -4.41 -4.77
C LEU A 41 0.66 -5.63 -5.68
N ASN A 42 -0.44 -6.33 -6.00
CA ASN A 42 -0.37 -7.51 -6.85
C ASN A 42 0.06 -7.21 -8.30
N SER A 43 -0.31 -6.06 -8.86
CA SER A 43 0.05 -5.71 -10.24
C SER A 43 1.44 -5.11 -10.37
N THR A 44 1.83 -4.23 -9.44
CA THR A 44 2.97 -3.32 -9.63
C THR A 44 4.19 -3.77 -8.84
N LEU A 45 4.01 -4.35 -7.65
CA LEU A 45 5.15 -4.79 -6.83
C LEU A 45 6.04 -5.82 -7.56
N PRO A 46 5.50 -6.83 -8.28
CA PRO A 46 6.35 -7.75 -9.03
C PRO A 46 7.22 -7.06 -10.08
N ILE A 47 6.66 -6.05 -10.75
CA ILE A 47 7.38 -5.27 -11.78
C ILE A 47 8.53 -4.49 -11.12
N VAL A 48 8.25 -3.79 -10.03
CA VAL A 48 9.25 -3.00 -9.29
C VAL A 48 10.37 -3.89 -8.77
N MET A 49 10.03 -5.04 -8.17
CA MET A 49 11.02 -5.99 -7.66
C MET A 49 11.89 -6.55 -8.78
N ASN A 50 11.30 -6.90 -9.92
CA ASN A 50 12.06 -7.37 -11.08
C ASN A 50 13.02 -6.30 -11.61
N THR A 51 12.59 -5.04 -11.71
CA THR A 51 13.46 -3.94 -12.12
C THR A 51 14.63 -3.80 -11.16
N ILE A 52 14.38 -3.75 -9.85
CA ILE A 52 15.42 -3.62 -8.82
C ILE A 52 16.41 -4.78 -8.90
N PHE A 53 15.94 -6.03 -8.99
CA PHE A 53 16.84 -7.18 -9.08
C PHE A 53 17.61 -7.22 -10.40
N ASN A 54 17.01 -6.79 -11.51
CA ASN A 54 17.73 -6.68 -12.79
C ASN A 54 18.84 -5.62 -12.72
N GLU A 55 18.61 -4.49 -12.05
CA GLU A 55 19.65 -3.48 -11.81
C GLU A 55 20.80 -4.03 -10.95
N MET A 56 20.50 -4.86 -9.94
CA MET A 56 21.53 -5.48 -9.09
C MET A 56 22.39 -6.52 -9.81
N LEU A 57 21.94 -7.04 -10.95
CA LEU A 57 22.66 -8.04 -11.74
C LEU A 57 23.56 -7.43 -12.83
N GLN A 58 23.59 -6.09 -12.96
CA GLN A 58 24.49 -5.35 -13.86
C GLN A 58 25.82 -5.04 -13.19
#